data_AF-A0A031JMV7-F1
#
_entry.id   AF-A0A031JMV7-F1
#
_cell.length_a   1.000
_cell.length_b   1.000
_cell.length_c   1.000
_cell.angle_alpha   90.00
_cell.angle_beta   90.00
_cell.angle_gamma   90.00
#
_symmetry.space_group_name_H-M   'P 1'
#
loop_
_entity.id
_entity.type
_entity.pdbx_description
1 polymer ?
#
loop_
_entity_poly.entity_id
_entity_poly.type
_entity_poly.pdbx_seq_one_letter_code
_entity_poly.pdbx_strand_id
1 'polypeptide(L)'
;MIEALPLFHRIAGRPVVVLGQGEAATAKRRLVERAGGVVHTDISEGAAAGARLAFVVREEEAQAEADVAAARRAGMLVNATDRPALCDFTVPSILDRSPVLIAVGTGGASAGLAKQLRLRLEALLPQSLGVLASALQAARGRLRERFPEAGDRRRALDAALTAGGMLDPLVASSAERVDGWLQDAIADEGELVEITLGSDDPDDLTLRQARLLGAADVVIHDPRVAPAILDRARADAQRHVLHEATPRAGLTVVLTLG
;
A
#
# COMPACT_ATOMS: atom_id res chain seq x y z
N MET A 1 -4.01 -11.92 -13.94
CA MET A 1 -4.00 -12.41 -12.54
C MET A 1 -2.67 -12.01 -11.94
N ILE A 2 -2.62 -11.47 -10.71
CA ILE A 2 -1.35 -11.15 -10.03
C ILE A 2 -0.78 -12.41 -9.38
N GLU A 3 0.54 -12.57 -9.36
CA GLU A 3 1.22 -13.81 -8.93
C GLU A 3 1.29 -13.97 -7.39
N ALA A 4 1.15 -12.89 -6.64
CA ALA A 4 1.21 -12.90 -5.17
C ALA A 4 0.37 -11.78 -4.57
N LEU A 5 -0.14 -12.02 -3.35
CA LEU A 5 -0.81 -11.00 -2.54
C LEU A 5 0.22 -10.26 -1.66
N PRO A 6 0.47 -8.95 -1.89
CA PRO A 6 1.41 -8.20 -1.07
C PRO A 6 0.80 -7.86 0.29
N LEU A 7 1.31 -8.46 1.37
CA LEU A 7 0.87 -8.23 2.74
C LEU A 7 2.04 -7.76 3.62
N PHE A 8 1.76 -6.79 4.50
CA PHE A 8 2.68 -6.40 5.56
C PHE A 8 2.32 -7.12 6.87
N HIS A 9 3.18 -8.03 7.31
CA HIS A 9 2.99 -8.77 8.55
C HIS A 9 3.46 -7.98 9.77
N ARG A 10 2.59 -7.80 10.77
CA ARG A 10 2.94 -7.18 12.04
C ARG A 10 3.45 -8.24 13.01
N ILE A 11 4.77 -8.37 13.12
CA ILE A 11 5.41 -9.41 13.94
C ILE A 11 6.08 -8.88 15.21
N ALA A 12 5.96 -7.59 15.53
CA ALA A 12 6.50 -7.04 16.77
C ALA A 12 5.97 -7.82 18.00
N GLY A 13 6.88 -8.37 18.79
CA GLY A 13 6.60 -9.22 19.96
C GLY A 13 6.01 -10.60 19.62
N ARG A 14 5.92 -10.99 18.34
CA ARG A 14 5.36 -12.28 17.90
C ARG A 14 6.47 -13.29 17.61
N PRO A 15 6.25 -14.58 17.91
CA PRO A 15 7.22 -15.63 17.61
C PRO A 15 7.26 -15.95 16.11
N VAL A 16 8.47 -16.15 15.59
CA VAL A 16 8.75 -16.59 14.22
C VAL A 16 9.82 -17.67 14.27
N VAL A 17 9.58 -18.78 13.58
CA VAL A 17 10.56 -19.88 13.51
C VAL A 17 11.61 -19.56 12.45
N VAL A 18 12.89 -19.70 12.78
CA VAL A 18 14.02 -19.60 11.84
C VAL A 18 14.94 -20.80 12.03
N LEU A 19 14.80 -21.78 11.15
CA LEU A 19 15.58 -23.01 11.14
C LEU A 19 16.83 -22.85 10.28
N GLY A 20 17.92 -23.48 10.70
CA GLY A 20 19.19 -23.48 9.96
C GLY A 20 20.34 -22.78 10.68
N GLN A 21 21.51 -22.87 10.05
CA GLN A 21 22.75 -22.23 10.49
C GLN A 21 23.40 -21.50 9.32
N GLY A 22 24.52 -20.83 9.57
CA GLY A 22 25.26 -20.07 8.55
C GLY A 22 24.66 -18.71 8.23
N GLU A 23 25.22 -18.05 7.21
CA GLU A 23 24.92 -16.64 6.92
C GLU A 23 23.49 -16.42 6.44
N ALA A 24 22.94 -17.34 5.64
CA ALA A 24 21.56 -17.25 5.17
C ALA A 24 20.55 -17.31 6.32
N ALA A 25 20.73 -18.21 7.29
CA ALA A 25 19.87 -18.28 8.48
C ALA A 25 20.02 -17.01 9.33
N THR A 26 21.25 -16.54 9.55
CA THR A 26 21.52 -15.29 10.28
C THR A 26 20.86 -14.09 9.61
N ALA A 27 20.87 -14.00 8.28
CA ALA A 27 20.18 -12.95 7.54
C ALA A 27 18.66 -12.97 7.77
N LYS A 28 18.03 -14.16 7.83
CA LYS A 28 16.59 -14.29 8.16
C LYS A 28 16.31 -13.88 9.62
N ARG A 29 17.17 -14.23 10.58
CA ARG A 29 17.04 -13.80 11.98
C ARG A 29 17.07 -12.28 12.09
N ARG A 30 18.07 -11.63 11.49
CA ARG A 30 18.18 -10.16 11.47
C ARG A 30 16.94 -9.49 10.87
N LEU A 31 16.34 -10.08 9.83
CA LEU A 31 15.11 -9.56 9.24
C LEU A 31 13.93 -9.62 10.22
N VAL A 32 13.76 -10.75 10.90
CA VAL A 32 12.70 -10.96 11.91
C VAL A 32 12.89 -10.00 13.08
N GLU A 33 14.10 -9.93 13.64
CA GLU A 33 14.45 -9.07 14.78
C GLU A 33 14.28 -7.59 14.44
N ARG A 34 14.68 -7.15 13.24
CA ARG A 34 14.50 -5.76 12.79
C ARG A 34 13.02 -5.36 12.72
N ALA A 35 12.12 -6.30 12.45
CA ALA A 35 10.67 -6.09 12.49
C ALA A 35 10.06 -6.32 13.89
N GLY A 36 10.90 -6.52 14.91
CA GLY A 36 10.52 -6.73 16.32
C GLY A 36 10.05 -8.15 16.64
N GLY A 37 10.22 -9.12 15.74
CA GLY A 37 9.83 -10.51 15.98
C GLY A 37 10.76 -11.24 16.95
N VAL A 38 10.22 -12.24 17.63
CA VAL A 38 10.95 -13.12 18.54
C VAL A 38 11.33 -14.39 17.79
N VAL A 39 12.63 -14.66 17.65
CA VAL A 39 13.13 -15.81 16.89
C VAL A 39 13.07 -17.07 17.75
N HIS A 40 12.50 -18.14 17.20
CA HIS A 40 12.60 -19.51 17.71
C HIS A 40 13.38 -20.38 16.71
N THR A 41 14.27 -21.23 17.22
CA THR A 41 15.08 -22.14 16.39
C THR A 41 14.56 -23.57 16.35
N ASP A 42 13.45 -23.84 17.02
CA ASP A 42 12.75 -25.12 17.04
C ASP A 42 11.28 -24.94 16.66
N ILE A 43 10.75 -25.88 15.87
CA ILE A 43 9.36 -25.82 15.38
C ILE A 43 8.37 -26.02 16.52
N SER A 44 8.63 -26.96 17.43
CA SER A 44 7.72 -27.30 18.53
C SER A 44 7.63 -26.15 19.53
N GLU A 45 8.77 -25.59 19.94
CA GLU A 45 8.81 -24.41 20.81
C GLU A 45 8.14 -23.20 20.15
N GLY A 46 8.44 -22.94 18.87
CA GLY A 46 7.82 -21.86 18.13
C GLY A 46 6.30 -22.03 18.00
N ALA A 47 5.84 -23.25 17.71
CA ALA A 47 4.41 -23.58 17.63
C ALA A 47 3.71 -23.37 18.98
N ALA A 48 4.33 -23.83 20.08
CA ALA A 48 3.82 -23.64 21.43
C ALA A 48 3.73 -22.15 21.81
N ALA A 49 4.69 -21.33 21.36
CA ALA A 49 4.64 -19.89 21.52
C ALA A 49 3.58 -19.20 20.62
N GLY A 50 3.05 -19.90 19.61
CA GLY A 50 2.04 -19.39 18.68
C GLY A 50 2.60 -18.83 17.38
N ALA A 51 3.75 -19.31 16.92
CA ALA A 51 4.32 -18.90 15.64
C ALA A 51 3.38 -19.19 14.47
N ARG A 52 3.43 -18.31 13.46
CA ARG A 52 2.64 -18.41 12.22
C ARG A 52 3.48 -18.29 10.96
N LEU A 53 4.76 -17.96 11.11
CA LEU A 53 5.72 -17.84 10.03
C LEU A 53 6.94 -18.69 10.39
N ALA A 54 7.49 -19.37 9.39
CA ALA A 54 8.74 -20.11 9.48
C ALA A 54 9.66 -19.80 8.30
N PHE A 55 10.93 -19.59 8.60
CA PHE A 55 12.01 -19.58 7.62
C PHE A 55 12.81 -20.87 7.73
N VAL A 56 12.95 -21.60 6.63
CA VAL A 56 13.69 -22.87 6.58
C VAL A 56 14.95 -22.67 5.75
N VAL A 57 16.11 -22.82 6.38
CA VAL A 57 17.42 -22.71 5.72
C VAL A 57 18.19 -24.01 5.93
N ARG A 58 18.16 -24.88 4.92
CA ARG A 58 18.85 -26.18 4.95
C ARG A 58 19.65 -26.38 3.67
N GLU A 59 20.80 -27.02 3.79
CA GLU A 59 21.62 -27.40 2.63
C GLU A 59 21.04 -28.65 1.97
N GLU A 60 20.77 -29.68 2.77
CA GLU A 60 20.25 -30.97 2.32
C GLU A 60 18.74 -30.91 2.03
N GLU A 61 18.33 -31.48 0.90
CA GLU A 61 16.96 -31.37 0.38
C GLU A 61 15.95 -32.10 1.25
N ALA A 62 16.26 -33.33 1.66
CA ALA A 62 15.32 -34.12 2.45
C ALA A 62 15.06 -33.48 3.82
N GLN A 63 16.08 -32.91 4.45
CA GLN A 63 15.92 -32.14 5.68
C GLN A 63 15.08 -30.86 5.47
N ALA A 64 15.27 -30.16 4.34
CA ALA A 64 14.45 -29.00 4.00
C ALA A 64 12.97 -29.40 3.88
N GLU A 65 12.66 -30.42 3.07
CA GLU A 65 11.30 -30.93 2.89
C GLU A 65 10.66 -31.38 4.20
N ALA A 66 11.41 -32.10 5.04
CA ALA A 66 10.94 -32.56 6.34
C ALA A 66 10.57 -31.39 7.27
N ASP A 67 11.44 -30.37 7.36
CA ASP A 67 11.22 -29.18 8.18
C ASP A 67 10.04 -28.34 7.65
N VAL A 68 9.93 -28.18 6.32
CA VAL A 68 8.79 -27.49 5.69
C VAL A 68 7.48 -28.21 6.02
N ALA A 69 7.44 -29.54 5.86
CA ALA A 69 6.26 -30.33 6.17
C ALA A 69 5.89 -30.28 7.66
N ALA A 70 6.88 -30.26 8.56
CA ALA A 70 6.67 -30.11 9.99
C ALA A 70 6.11 -28.72 10.35
N ALA A 71 6.69 -27.65 9.81
CA ALA A 71 6.23 -26.28 10.05
C ALA A 71 4.80 -26.04 9.52
N ARG A 72 4.48 -26.57 8.33
CA ARG A 72 3.12 -26.50 7.77
C ARG A 72 2.10 -27.26 8.61
N ARG A 73 2.44 -28.46 9.11
CA ARG A 73 1.58 -29.20 10.05
C ARG A 73 1.32 -28.44 11.35
N ALA A 74 2.26 -27.59 11.77
CA ALA A 74 2.09 -26.69 12.91
C ALA A 74 1.30 -25.40 12.59
N GLY A 75 0.76 -25.25 11.36
CA GLY A 75 -0.05 -24.10 10.95
C GLY A 75 0.75 -22.85 10.60
N MET A 76 2.03 -23.01 10.24
CA MET A 76 2.89 -21.89 9.83
C MET A 76 2.95 -21.76 8.30
N LEU A 77 2.98 -20.52 7.80
CA LEU A 77 3.43 -20.24 6.43
C LEU A 77 4.95 -20.33 6.38
N VAL A 78 5.48 -20.90 5.31
CA VAL A 78 6.90 -21.23 5.20
C VAL A 78 7.59 -20.47 4.08
N ASN A 79 8.81 -19.99 4.33
CA ASN A 79 9.75 -19.53 3.31
C ASN A 79 11.01 -20.39 3.39
N ALA A 80 11.21 -21.25 2.39
CA ALA A 80 12.37 -22.13 2.27
C ALA A 80 13.42 -21.49 1.35
N THR A 81 14.62 -21.25 1.88
CA THR A 81 15.72 -20.61 1.12
C THR A 81 16.14 -21.51 -0.05
N ASP A 82 16.31 -20.87 -1.21
CA ASP A 82 16.66 -21.48 -2.50
C ASP A 82 15.69 -22.56 -3.01
N ARG A 83 14.48 -22.64 -2.41
CA ARG A 83 13.45 -23.62 -2.75
C ARG A 83 12.09 -22.94 -2.98
N PRO A 84 11.89 -22.26 -4.12
CA PRO A 84 10.66 -21.52 -4.40
C PRO A 84 9.40 -22.40 -4.35
N ALA A 85 9.49 -23.66 -4.79
CA ALA A 85 8.36 -24.59 -4.80
C ALA A 85 7.86 -24.97 -3.39
N LEU A 86 8.70 -24.80 -2.36
CA LEU A 86 8.37 -25.07 -0.96
C LEU A 86 7.94 -23.80 -0.20
N CYS A 87 7.92 -22.64 -0.85
CA CYS A 87 7.55 -21.37 -0.23
C CYS A 87 6.05 -21.10 -0.33
N ASP A 88 5.45 -20.66 0.77
CA ASP A 88 4.10 -20.08 0.82
C ASP A 88 4.14 -18.55 0.61
N PHE A 89 5.30 -17.93 0.86
CA PHE A 89 5.53 -16.50 0.66
C PHE A 89 6.98 -16.20 0.25
N THR A 90 7.19 -15.03 -0.34
CA THR A 90 8.52 -14.52 -0.71
C THR A 90 8.90 -13.33 0.17
N VAL A 91 10.20 -13.08 0.32
CA VAL A 91 10.71 -11.89 0.99
C VAL A 91 11.03 -10.84 -0.07
N PRO A 92 10.33 -9.69 -0.10
CA PRO A 92 10.57 -8.66 -1.12
C PRO A 92 11.85 -7.87 -0.83
N SER A 93 12.29 -7.08 -1.81
CA SER A 93 13.27 -6.02 -1.56
C SER A 93 12.56 -4.87 -0.84
N ILE A 94 12.99 -4.53 0.37
CA ILE A 94 12.30 -3.55 1.23
C ILE A 94 13.10 -2.26 1.29
N LEU A 95 12.47 -1.15 0.93
CA LEU A 95 12.91 0.20 1.22
C LEU A 95 12.21 0.65 2.51
N ASP A 96 13.00 1.10 3.47
CA ASP A 96 12.53 1.49 4.80
C ASP A 96 12.69 3.01 5.00
N ARG A 97 11.56 3.68 5.23
CA ARG A 97 11.42 5.08 5.67
C ARG A 97 10.38 5.12 6.79
N SER A 98 10.50 4.19 7.74
CA SER A 98 9.49 3.93 8.78
C SER A 98 8.84 5.20 9.35
N PRO A 99 7.50 5.25 9.45
CA PRO A 99 6.57 4.14 9.21
C PRO A 99 6.21 3.89 7.73
N VAL A 100 6.82 4.61 6.77
CA VAL A 100 6.61 4.38 5.34
C VAL A 100 7.50 3.22 4.86
N LEU A 101 6.87 2.16 4.36
CA LEU A 101 7.56 0.99 3.82
C LEU A 101 7.17 0.78 2.37
N ILE A 102 8.15 0.45 1.52
CA ILE A 102 7.91 0.05 0.14
C ILE A 102 8.54 -1.32 -0.07
N ALA A 103 7.72 -2.26 -0.55
CA ALA A 103 8.14 -3.61 -0.89
C ALA A 103 8.12 -3.80 -2.41
N VAL A 104 9.27 -4.20 -2.96
CA VAL A 104 9.40 -4.53 -4.38
C VAL A 104 9.53 -6.03 -4.52
N GLY A 105 8.52 -6.64 -5.14
CA GLY A 105 8.49 -8.07 -5.51
C GLY A 105 8.51 -8.25 -7.02
N THR A 106 9.10 -9.35 -7.48
CA THR A 106 9.14 -9.72 -8.91
C THR A 106 8.51 -11.10 -9.16
N GLY A 107 7.70 -11.61 -8.21
CA GLY A 107 7.12 -12.95 -8.32
C GLY A 107 8.17 -14.08 -8.33
N GLY A 108 9.42 -13.78 -7.99
CA GLY A 108 10.55 -14.71 -8.12
C GLY A 108 11.32 -14.60 -9.44
N ALA A 109 10.87 -13.79 -10.40
CA ALA A 109 11.51 -13.67 -11.72
C ALA A 109 12.95 -13.11 -11.66
N SER A 110 13.22 -12.14 -10.78
CA SER A 110 14.57 -11.60 -10.60
C SER A 110 14.74 -10.84 -9.29
N ALA A 111 15.57 -11.38 -8.39
CA ALA A 111 16.00 -10.67 -7.18
C ALA A 111 16.90 -9.45 -7.52
N GLY A 112 17.69 -9.55 -8.59
CA GLY A 112 18.54 -8.46 -9.08
C GLY A 112 17.74 -7.25 -9.53
N LEU A 113 16.65 -7.47 -10.30
CA LEU A 113 15.74 -6.41 -10.71
C LEU A 113 15.06 -5.75 -9.50
N ALA A 114 14.53 -6.55 -8.58
CA ALA A 114 13.89 -6.04 -7.35
C ALA A 114 14.85 -5.14 -6.55
N LYS A 115 16.11 -5.57 -6.41
CA LYS A 115 17.17 -4.79 -5.75
C LYS A 115 17.44 -3.46 -6.45
N GLN A 116 17.58 -3.46 -7.78
CA GLN A 116 17.88 -2.24 -8.55
C GLN A 116 16.71 -1.24 -8.52
N LEU A 117 15.47 -1.72 -8.61
CA LEU A 117 14.29 -0.88 -8.45
C LEU A 117 14.23 -0.27 -7.06
N ARG A 118 14.44 -1.07 -6.00
CA ARG A 118 14.52 -0.57 -4.62
C ARG A 118 15.58 0.54 -4.47
N LEU A 119 16.79 0.33 -4.99
CA LEU A 119 17.87 1.33 -4.92
C LEU A 119 17.52 2.64 -5.63
N ARG A 120 16.85 2.57 -6.79
CA ARG A 120 16.39 3.77 -7.51
C ARG A 120 15.31 4.51 -6.74
N LEU A 121 14.33 3.80 -6.19
CA LEU A 121 13.31 4.39 -5.31
C LEU A 121 13.95 5.01 -4.07
N GLU A 122 14.98 4.38 -3.51
CA GLU A 122 15.69 4.86 -2.33
C GLU A 122 16.41 6.20 -2.58
N ALA A 123 16.93 6.40 -3.79
CA ALA A 123 17.53 7.68 -4.21
C ALA A 123 16.49 8.78 -4.45
N LEU A 124 15.27 8.43 -4.85
CA LEU A 124 14.20 9.40 -5.12
C LEU A 124 13.44 9.81 -3.86
N LEU A 125 13.31 8.91 -2.89
CA LEU A 125 12.43 9.08 -1.73
C LEU A 125 13.20 9.64 -0.52
N PRO A 126 12.85 10.84 -0.03
CA PRO A 126 13.60 11.50 1.02
C PRO A 126 13.44 10.79 2.37
N GLN A 127 14.43 10.95 3.24
CA GLN A 127 14.40 10.41 4.59
C GLN A 127 13.28 11.03 5.46
N SER A 128 12.84 12.24 5.11
CA SER A 128 11.77 12.98 5.80
C SER A 128 10.38 12.31 5.70
N LEU A 129 10.18 11.34 4.80
CA LEU A 129 8.89 10.66 4.63
C LEU A 129 8.37 10.05 5.93
N GLY A 130 9.26 9.45 6.72
CA GLY A 130 8.89 8.88 8.01
C GLY A 130 8.42 9.95 9.01
N VAL A 131 9.05 11.12 8.98
CA VAL A 131 8.70 12.28 9.83
C VAL A 131 7.34 12.84 9.42
N LEU A 132 7.09 13.03 8.12
CA LEU A 132 5.79 13.49 7.61
C LEU A 132 4.67 12.51 7.97
N ALA A 133 4.88 11.21 7.78
CA ALA A 133 3.88 10.20 8.12
C ALA A 133 3.55 10.19 9.63
N SER A 134 4.57 10.38 10.48
CA SER A 134 4.40 10.48 11.93
C SER A 134 3.66 11.76 12.33
N ALA A 135 3.98 12.89 11.69
CA ALA A 135 3.29 14.16 11.91
C ALA A 135 1.80 14.07 11.52
N LEU A 136 1.50 13.50 10.35
CA LEU A 136 0.12 13.24 9.92
C LEU A 136 -0.62 12.28 10.86
N GLN A 137 0.06 11.24 11.37
CA GLN A 137 -0.51 10.34 12.37
C GLN A 137 -0.87 11.07 13.66
N ALA A 138 0.02 11.92 14.16
CA ALA A 138 -0.22 12.73 15.36
C ALA A 138 -1.35 13.76 15.15
N ALA A 139 -1.50 14.27 13.92
CA ALA A 139 -2.56 15.21 13.56
C ALA A 139 -3.95 14.57 13.36
N ARG A 140 -4.07 13.22 13.33
CA ARG A 140 -5.34 12.53 13.02
C ARG A 140 -6.53 12.96 13.87
N GLY A 141 -6.33 13.22 15.17
CA GLY A 141 -7.39 13.68 16.07
C GLY A 141 -7.93 15.03 15.62
N ARG A 142 -7.05 16.03 15.55
CA ARG A 142 -7.37 17.39 15.11
C ARG A 142 -7.94 17.43 13.69
N LEU A 143 -7.44 16.58 12.80
CA LEU A 143 -7.94 16.46 11.43
C LEU A 143 -9.40 15.96 11.39
N ARG A 144 -9.78 15.04 12.28
CA ARG A 144 -11.17 14.57 12.41
C ARG A 144 -12.08 15.61 13.05
N GLU A 145 -11.56 16.41 13.97
CA GLU A 145 -12.31 17.52 14.57
C GLU A 145 -12.56 18.64 13.55
N ARG A 146 -11.53 18.97 12.75
CA ARG A 146 -11.62 20.01 11.71
C ARG A 146 -12.46 19.59 10.51
N PHE A 147 -12.32 18.34 10.08
CA PHE A 147 -13.08 17.75 8.98
C PHE A 147 -13.81 16.49 9.49
N PRO A 148 -15.00 16.64 10.08
CA PRO A 148 -15.80 15.51 10.57
C PRO A 148 -16.13 14.54 9.42
N GLU A 149 -16.55 15.10 8.29
CA GLU A 149 -16.89 14.35 7.09
C GLU A 149 -15.66 13.69 6.47
N ALA A 150 -15.79 12.40 6.16
CA ALA A 150 -14.67 11.62 5.64
C ALA A 150 -14.22 12.07 4.25
N GLY A 151 -15.15 12.54 3.42
CA GLY A 151 -14.85 13.09 2.09
C GLY A 151 -13.99 14.34 2.17
N ASP A 152 -14.40 15.33 2.97
CA ASP A 152 -13.71 16.62 3.12
C ASP A 152 -12.28 16.41 3.61
N ARG A 153 -12.13 15.53 4.62
CA ARG A 153 -10.83 15.15 5.16
C ARG A 153 -9.93 14.51 4.11
N ARG A 154 -10.48 13.63 3.26
CA ARG A 154 -9.74 12.98 2.19
C ARG A 154 -9.27 14.01 1.17
N ARG A 155 -10.15 14.89 0.72
CA ARG A 155 -9.82 15.94 -0.26
C ARG A 155 -8.77 16.90 0.25
N ALA A 156 -8.90 17.36 1.50
CA ALA A 156 -7.91 18.24 2.11
C ALA A 156 -6.52 17.57 2.13
N LEU A 157 -6.46 16.29 2.52
CA LEU A 157 -5.21 15.53 2.49
C LEU A 157 -4.68 15.32 1.06
N ASP A 158 -5.53 14.93 0.11
CA ASP A 158 -5.14 14.66 -1.28
C ASP A 158 -4.59 15.95 -1.93
N ALA A 159 -5.24 17.09 -1.73
CA ALA A 159 -4.78 18.40 -2.19
C ALA A 159 -3.45 18.82 -1.53
N ALA A 160 -3.25 18.48 -0.25
CA ALA A 160 -2.01 18.78 0.44
C ALA A 160 -0.85 17.90 -0.03
N LEU A 161 -1.12 16.62 -0.30
CA LEU A 161 -0.11 15.60 -0.61
C LEU A 161 0.21 15.48 -2.11
N THR A 162 -0.56 16.11 -2.99
CA THR A 162 -0.25 16.13 -4.43
C THR A 162 1.11 16.79 -4.70
N ALA A 163 1.69 16.51 -5.87
CA ALA A 163 2.91 17.17 -6.33
C ALA A 163 2.76 18.70 -6.31
N GLY A 164 3.68 19.38 -5.62
CA GLY A 164 3.64 20.83 -5.39
C GLY A 164 2.64 21.30 -4.32
N GLY A 165 1.89 20.38 -3.70
CA GLY A 165 1.00 20.66 -2.59
C GLY A 165 1.75 21.03 -1.31
N MET A 166 1.04 21.64 -0.35
CA MET A 166 1.65 22.13 0.89
C MET A 166 2.38 21.04 1.67
N LEU A 167 1.96 19.79 1.58
CA LEU A 167 2.54 18.64 2.28
C LEU A 167 3.17 17.63 1.32
N ASP A 168 3.59 18.06 0.11
CA ASP A 168 4.23 17.19 -0.88
C ASP A 168 5.27 16.25 -0.21
N PRO A 169 5.08 14.92 -0.27
CA PRO A 169 5.97 13.96 0.41
C PRO A 169 7.43 14.01 -0.03
N LEU A 170 7.71 14.54 -1.24
CA LEU A 170 9.07 14.64 -1.76
C LEU A 170 9.80 15.92 -1.32
N VAL A 171 9.10 16.84 -0.66
CA VAL A 171 9.70 18.05 -0.07
C VAL A 171 10.10 17.78 1.38
N ALA A 172 11.39 17.97 1.69
CA ALA A 172 11.97 17.60 2.99
C ALA A 172 11.27 18.28 4.20
N SER A 173 10.88 19.55 4.04
CA SER A 173 10.26 20.37 5.09
C SER A 173 8.73 20.20 5.20
N SER A 174 8.12 19.27 4.47
CA SER A 174 6.65 19.09 4.51
C SER A 174 6.12 18.73 5.88
N ALA A 175 6.88 17.97 6.68
CA ALA A 175 6.47 17.57 8.02
C ALA A 175 6.26 18.78 8.95
N GLU A 176 7.08 19.83 8.82
CA GLU A 176 7.01 21.04 9.64
C GLU A 176 5.75 21.87 9.33
N ARG A 177 5.17 21.69 8.14
CA ARG A 177 4.01 22.44 7.66
C ARG A 177 2.68 21.81 8.05
N VAL A 178 2.66 20.60 8.63
CA VAL A 178 1.42 19.88 8.96
C VAL A 178 0.52 20.68 9.90
N ASP A 179 1.09 21.32 10.92
CA ASP A 179 0.30 22.10 11.88
C ASP A 179 -0.28 23.37 11.27
N GLY A 180 0.51 24.13 10.51
CA GLY A 180 0.04 25.33 9.81
C GLY A 180 -0.99 25.00 8.73
N TRP A 181 -0.72 23.97 7.92
CA TRP A 181 -1.68 23.47 6.93
C TRP A 181 -3.01 23.12 7.58
N LEU A 182 -3.02 22.44 8.73
CA LEU A 182 -4.27 22.04 9.38
C LEU A 182 -5.09 23.24 9.90
N GLN A 183 -4.43 24.31 10.31
CA GLN A 183 -5.07 25.55 10.75
C GLN A 183 -5.71 26.30 9.58
N ASP A 184 -4.98 26.39 8.47
CA ASP A 184 -5.39 27.17 7.29
C ASP A 184 -6.22 26.36 6.28
N ALA A 185 -6.29 25.04 6.43
CA ALA A 185 -7.04 24.19 5.52
C ALA A 185 -8.54 24.55 5.57
N ILE A 186 -9.03 24.96 4.41
CA ILE A 186 -10.44 25.24 4.16
C ILE A 186 -11.09 23.93 3.72
N ALA A 187 -12.29 23.65 4.24
CA ALA A 187 -13.10 22.57 3.70
C ALA A 187 -13.51 22.97 2.29
N ASP A 188 -12.96 22.27 1.29
CA ASP A 188 -13.29 22.52 -0.10
C ASP A 188 -14.76 22.16 -0.31
N GLU A 189 -15.55 23.12 -0.82
CA GLU A 189 -17.03 23.06 -0.91
C GLU A 189 -17.54 21.95 -1.85
N GLY A 190 -16.64 21.14 -2.41
CA GLY A 190 -16.93 20.13 -3.40
C GLY A 190 -16.96 20.78 -4.78
N GLU A 191 -16.09 20.32 -5.67
CA GLU A 191 -16.06 20.78 -7.05
C GLU A 191 -16.99 19.88 -7.88
N LEU A 192 -18.02 20.47 -8.51
CA LEU A 192 -18.82 19.77 -9.50
C LEU A 192 -18.24 20.07 -10.89
N VAL A 193 -17.84 19.02 -11.60
CA VAL A 193 -17.30 19.13 -12.95
C VAL A 193 -18.15 18.32 -13.91
N GLU A 194 -18.76 18.99 -14.86
CA GLU A 194 -19.51 18.34 -15.94
C GLU A 194 -18.57 18.02 -17.11
N ILE A 195 -18.68 16.79 -17.60
CA ILE A 195 -17.96 16.30 -18.77
C ILE A 195 -18.99 15.77 -19.75
N THR A 196 -19.05 16.41 -20.91
CA THR A 196 -19.78 15.89 -22.07
C THR A 196 -18.86 14.97 -22.86
N LEU A 197 -19.24 13.71 -22.98
CA LEU A 197 -18.51 12.68 -23.70
C LEU A 197 -18.89 12.74 -25.18
N GLY A 198 -17.87 12.74 -26.06
CA GLY A 198 -18.06 12.68 -27.51
C GLY A 198 -17.91 11.29 -28.12
N SER A 199 -17.56 10.29 -27.31
CA SER A 199 -17.27 8.91 -27.72
C SER A 199 -17.58 7.94 -26.58
N ASP A 200 -17.84 6.68 -26.91
CA ASP A 200 -17.96 5.56 -25.97
C ASP A 200 -16.61 4.86 -25.71
N ASP A 201 -15.57 5.20 -26.48
CA ASP A 201 -14.21 4.71 -26.28
C ASP A 201 -13.52 5.48 -25.12
N PRO A 202 -13.07 4.80 -24.05
CA PRO A 202 -12.39 5.46 -22.95
C PRO A 202 -11.00 6.01 -23.31
N ASP A 203 -10.39 5.62 -24.43
CA ASP A 203 -9.13 6.19 -24.91
C ASP A 203 -9.31 7.55 -25.60
N ASP A 204 -10.55 7.92 -25.95
CA ASP A 204 -10.89 9.26 -26.46
C ASP A 204 -11.05 10.31 -25.35
N LEU A 205 -10.96 9.91 -24.08
CA LEU A 205 -10.92 10.85 -22.97
C LEU A 205 -9.67 11.73 -23.08
N THR A 206 -9.86 13.04 -23.06
CA THR A 206 -8.73 13.96 -22.93
C THR A 206 -7.97 13.68 -21.63
N LEU A 207 -6.67 14.01 -21.61
CA LEU A 207 -5.85 13.88 -20.40
C LEU A 207 -6.48 14.58 -19.18
N ARG A 208 -7.15 15.71 -19.39
CA ARG A 208 -7.86 16.42 -18.32
C ARG A 208 -9.05 15.62 -17.80
N GLN A 209 -9.89 15.07 -18.69
CA GLN A 209 -11.07 14.29 -18.32
C GLN A 209 -10.66 12.99 -17.60
N ALA A 210 -9.68 12.26 -18.13
CA ALA A 210 -9.16 11.04 -17.50
C ALA A 210 -8.59 11.33 -16.10
N ARG A 211 -7.84 12.42 -15.94
CA ARG A 211 -7.31 12.84 -14.63
C ARG A 211 -8.42 13.18 -13.63
N LEU A 212 -9.44 13.94 -14.06
CA LEU A 212 -10.57 14.31 -13.19
C LEU A 212 -11.39 13.09 -12.80
N LEU A 213 -11.69 12.20 -13.75
CA LEU A 213 -12.44 10.97 -13.51
C LEU A 213 -11.67 10.03 -12.56
N GLY A 214 -10.35 9.91 -12.74
CA GLY A 214 -9.46 9.17 -11.84
C GLY A 214 -9.26 9.81 -10.46
N ALA A 215 -9.67 11.07 -10.27
CA ALA A 215 -9.64 11.76 -8.98
C ALA A 215 -11.03 11.84 -8.30
N ALA A 216 -12.11 11.52 -9.03
CA ALA A 216 -13.47 11.72 -8.57
C ALA A 216 -13.80 10.93 -7.31
N ASP A 217 -14.48 11.59 -6.36
CA ASP A 217 -15.08 10.94 -5.19
C ASP A 217 -16.45 10.35 -5.56
N VAL A 218 -17.17 11.07 -6.43
CA VAL A 218 -18.50 10.70 -6.92
C VAL A 218 -18.52 10.83 -8.44
N VAL A 219 -19.00 9.79 -9.11
CA VAL A 219 -19.31 9.80 -10.54
C VAL A 219 -20.82 9.72 -10.71
N ILE A 220 -21.41 10.79 -11.22
CA ILE A 220 -22.81 10.83 -11.65
C ILE A 220 -22.81 10.63 -13.16
N HIS A 221 -23.59 9.71 -13.71
CA HIS A 221 -23.55 9.45 -15.15
C HIS A 221 -24.92 9.25 -15.77
N ASP A 222 -25.04 9.59 -17.06
CA ASP A 222 -26.14 9.15 -17.90
C ASP A 222 -26.15 7.61 -17.99
N PRO A 223 -27.32 6.93 -17.93
CA PRO A 223 -27.42 5.48 -18.04
C PRO A 223 -26.75 4.89 -19.29
N ARG A 224 -26.59 5.69 -20.34
CA ARG A 224 -26.02 5.28 -21.63
C ARG A 224 -24.49 5.36 -21.68
N VAL A 225 -23.84 5.91 -20.66
CA VAL A 225 -22.36 5.97 -20.61
C VAL A 225 -21.77 4.56 -20.57
N ALA A 226 -20.78 4.30 -21.43
CA ALA A 226 -20.15 2.99 -21.53
C ALA A 226 -19.45 2.59 -20.21
N PRO A 227 -19.60 1.32 -19.75
CA PRO A 227 -18.93 0.85 -18.53
C PRO A 227 -17.41 1.04 -18.55
N ALA A 228 -16.77 0.89 -19.72
CA ALA A 228 -15.33 1.05 -19.88
C ALA A 228 -14.83 2.47 -19.56
N ILE A 229 -15.68 3.49 -19.73
CA ILE A 229 -15.39 4.87 -19.29
C ILE A 229 -15.52 4.96 -17.77
N LEU A 230 -16.59 4.40 -17.19
CA LEU A 230 -16.79 4.42 -15.73
C LEU A 230 -15.66 3.72 -14.97
N ASP A 231 -15.06 2.69 -15.57
CA ASP A 231 -13.93 1.95 -14.99
C ASP A 231 -12.61 2.73 -14.94
N ARG A 232 -12.55 3.90 -15.59
CA ARG A 232 -11.44 4.85 -15.43
C ARG A 232 -11.50 5.63 -14.12
N ALA A 233 -12.64 5.61 -13.42
CA ALA A 233 -12.75 6.16 -12.08
C ALA A 233 -11.99 5.30 -11.06
N ARG A 234 -11.69 5.89 -9.90
CA ARG A 234 -11.15 5.12 -8.77
C ARG A 234 -12.05 3.95 -8.41
N ALA A 235 -11.45 2.83 -8.02
CA ALA A 235 -12.17 1.62 -7.63
C ALA A 235 -13.11 1.83 -6.42
N ASP A 236 -12.88 2.87 -5.61
CA ASP A 236 -13.66 3.23 -4.43
C ASP A 236 -14.57 4.46 -4.63
N ALA A 237 -14.69 4.99 -5.86
CA ALA A 237 -15.58 6.11 -6.16
C ALA A 237 -17.06 5.69 -6.10
N GLN A 238 -17.90 6.52 -5.49
CA GLN A 238 -19.35 6.28 -5.49
C GLN A 238 -19.91 6.54 -6.89
N ARG A 239 -20.74 5.62 -7.42
CA ARG A 239 -21.36 5.75 -8.75
C ARG A 239 -22.87 5.90 -8.61
N HIS A 240 -23.43 6.92 -9.26
CA HIS A 240 -24.87 7.20 -9.27
C HIS A 240 -25.36 7.50 -10.68
N VAL A 241 -26.61 7.13 -10.96
CA VAL A 241 -27.28 7.48 -12.21
C VAL A 241 -27.83 8.91 -12.09
N LEU A 242 -27.72 9.71 -13.15
CA LEU A 242 -28.03 11.16 -13.20
C LEU A 242 -29.39 11.55 -12.57
N HIS A 243 -30.41 10.71 -12.70
CA HIS A 243 -31.77 11.00 -12.23
C HIS A 243 -32.00 10.73 -10.73
N GLU A 244 -31.02 10.14 -10.05
CA GLU A 244 -31.15 9.66 -8.66
C GLU A 244 -30.24 10.42 -7.67
N ALA A 245 -29.48 11.41 -8.15
CA ALA A 245 -28.39 11.98 -7.37
C ALA A 245 -28.68 13.41 -6.84
N THR A 246 -28.30 13.63 -5.58
CA THR A 246 -28.12 14.97 -4.99
C THR A 246 -26.60 15.21 -4.92
N PRO A 247 -26.08 16.40 -5.26
CA PRO A 247 -24.65 16.69 -5.12
C PRO A 247 -24.17 16.40 -3.71
N ARG A 248 -23.07 15.67 -3.56
CA ARG A 248 -22.44 15.35 -2.28
C ARG A 248 -21.10 16.05 -2.18
N ALA A 249 -20.65 16.26 -0.95
CA ALA A 249 -19.35 16.88 -0.68
C ALA A 249 -18.22 16.09 -1.35
N GLY A 250 -17.58 16.68 -2.36
CA GLY A 250 -16.42 16.11 -3.04
C GLY A 250 -16.29 16.48 -4.50
N LEU A 251 -15.19 16.01 -5.14
CA LEU A 251 -15.08 16.14 -6.58
C LEU A 251 -16.14 15.23 -7.22
N THR A 252 -17.22 15.85 -7.69
CA THR A 252 -18.32 15.18 -8.34
C THR A 252 -18.17 15.37 -9.84
N VAL A 253 -17.87 14.28 -10.55
CA VAL A 253 -17.80 14.29 -12.02
C VAL A 253 -19.15 13.85 -12.56
N VAL A 254 -19.79 14.72 -13.33
CA VAL A 254 -21.05 14.42 -14.02
C VAL A 254 -20.75 14.10 -15.48
N LEU A 255 -21.00 12.85 -15.89
CA LEU A 255 -20.81 12.38 -17.26
C LEU A 255 -22.13 12.43 -18.02
N THR A 256 -22.16 13.26 -19.06
CA THR A 256 -23.28 13.36 -20.01
C THR A 256 -22.82 12.96 -21.41
N LEU A 257 -23.74 12.51 -22.24
CA LEU A 257 -23.46 12.29 -23.67
C LEU A 257 -23.76 13.57 -24.45
N GLY A 258 -22.86 13.94 -25.35
CA GLY A 258 -23.02 15.09 -26.27
C GLY A 258 -23.88 14.80 -27.48
#